data_AF-A0A7R9PKX0-F1
#
_entry.id   AF-A0A7R9PKX0-F1
#
_cell.length_a   1.000
_cell.length_b   1.000
_cell.length_c   1.000
_cell.angle_alpha   90.00
_cell.angle_beta   90.00
_cell.angle_gamma   90.00
#
_symmetry.space_group_name_H-M   'P 1'
#
loop_
_entity.id
_entity.type
_entity.pdbx_description
1 polymer ?
#
loop_
_entity_poly.entity_id
_entity_poly.type
_entity_poly.pdbx_seq_one_letter_code
_entity_poly.pdbx_strand_id
1 'polypeptide(L)'
;MVTIGILLLGKIPMVPSGIEARTSRLVARSADHYTKRLVSSVESARLFSGPMLYSLVVYATMVTLLVMSIKHHFTDSHRNVLTFDFSLYIMWDLLFLVIGATLPIAMMFEATQFHALVCGWHQLQADYKRLTGRHLVLQLKRIPLMYFCLVLALDFISAAIDISEHGLKFHSTIFLAKKISMDCIAYCSVALWLGNCLAIISAGKIIITELYTELNFRPNKATCLSNYRKLWMQLSQLTRYTGTSRTYSIAITFLYFFVIVVMESYRIILVLYSSSTSELVIKCVNTFQSFLCIFLVCDLAHRATECVSTKFGEGLLKAGFMANKWSSNESMTIFYETITTSPPTISLRGCGMVNHRLFTWISLTCYSRVKTRLLKTGRSEFDPEYNNKINGNITTSVAAWSKVLLLQYTTLPMMGRLRFQY
;
A
#
# COMPACT_ATOMS: atom_id res chain seq x y z
N MET A 1 -8.44 -13.54 3.62
CA MET A 1 -7.44 -14.01 2.64
C MET A 1 -8.04 -14.52 1.33
N VAL A 2 -9.25 -15.10 1.31
CA VAL A 2 -9.81 -15.63 0.06
C VAL A 2 -10.34 -14.57 -0.91
N THR A 3 -10.81 -13.41 -0.43
CA THR A 3 -11.09 -12.26 -1.32
C THR A 3 -9.82 -11.74 -2.01
N ILE A 4 -8.67 -11.88 -1.34
CA ILE A 4 -7.34 -11.46 -1.82
C ILE A 4 -6.77 -12.50 -2.78
N GLY A 5 -6.94 -13.80 -2.48
CA GLY A 5 -6.64 -14.89 -3.39
C GLY A 5 -7.52 -14.88 -4.65
N ILE A 6 -8.80 -14.53 -4.55
CA ILE A 6 -9.70 -14.41 -5.72
C ILE A 6 -9.32 -13.19 -6.58
N LEU A 7 -8.87 -12.08 -5.97
CA LEU A 7 -8.36 -10.91 -6.70
C LEU A 7 -6.98 -11.15 -7.34
N LEU A 8 -6.10 -11.93 -6.69
CA LEU A 8 -4.73 -12.19 -7.15
C LEU A 8 -4.58 -13.43 -8.06
N LEU A 9 -5.34 -14.50 -7.82
CA LEU A 9 -5.28 -15.78 -8.57
C LEU A 9 -6.39 -15.93 -9.62
N GLY A 10 -7.31 -14.96 -9.72
CA GLY A 10 -8.28 -14.92 -10.81
C GLY A 10 -7.58 -14.74 -12.16
N LYS A 11 -7.31 -15.85 -12.86
CA LYS A 11 -6.89 -15.90 -14.27
C LYS A 11 -7.82 -15.00 -15.09
N ILE A 12 -7.39 -13.76 -15.37
CA ILE A 12 -7.89 -13.03 -16.53
C ILE A 12 -7.11 -13.62 -17.70
N PRO A 13 -7.77 -14.18 -18.72
CA PRO A 13 -7.07 -14.75 -19.86
C PRO A 13 -6.22 -13.65 -20.49
N MET A 14 -4.90 -13.88 -20.56
CA MET A 14 -4.05 -13.16 -21.49
C MET A 14 -4.54 -13.50 -22.90
N VAL A 15 -4.73 -12.49 -23.74
CA VAL A 15 -4.77 -12.71 -25.19
C VAL A 15 -3.69 -11.80 -25.80
N PRO A 16 -2.75 -12.35 -26.59
CA PRO A 16 -1.77 -11.58 -27.34
C PRO A 16 -2.48 -10.69 -28.36
N SER A 17 -1.83 -9.59 -28.72
CA SER A 17 -2.25 -8.66 -29.75
C SER A 17 -2.56 -9.38 -31.07
N GLY A 18 -3.85 -9.45 -31.42
CA GLY A 18 -4.35 -10.00 -32.69
C GLY A 18 -5.64 -10.77 -32.48
N ILE A 19 -6.68 -10.44 -33.26
CA ILE A 19 -8.03 -11.04 -33.28
C ILE A 19 -9.03 -10.33 -32.34
N GLU A 20 -9.38 -9.09 -32.71
CA GLU A 20 -10.40 -8.24 -32.07
C GLU A 20 -11.78 -8.40 -32.72
N ALA A 21 -12.67 -9.21 -32.11
CA ALA A 21 -14.14 -9.03 -32.17
C ALA A 21 -14.92 -10.15 -31.47
N ARG A 22 -14.36 -11.38 -31.44
CA ARG A 22 -15.03 -12.58 -30.89
C ARG A 22 -14.58 -12.89 -29.45
N THR A 23 -13.33 -12.60 -29.13
CA THR A 23 -12.72 -12.70 -27.79
C THR A 23 -13.23 -11.64 -26.82
N SER A 24 -13.52 -10.42 -27.29
CA SER A 24 -14.07 -9.34 -26.45
C SER A 24 -15.46 -9.67 -25.88
N ARG A 25 -16.31 -10.39 -26.62
CA ARG A 25 -17.62 -10.86 -26.15
C ARG A 25 -17.52 -12.00 -25.13
N LEU A 26 -16.53 -12.88 -25.27
CA LEU A 26 -16.27 -13.97 -24.32
C LEU A 26 -15.61 -13.46 -23.03
N VAL A 27 -14.72 -12.46 -23.13
CA VAL A 27 -14.11 -11.79 -21.98
C VAL A 27 -15.11 -10.89 -21.26
N ALA A 28 -16.01 -10.21 -21.97
CA ALA A 28 -17.12 -9.47 -21.35
C ALA A 28 -18.10 -10.40 -20.63
N ARG A 29 -18.43 -11.57 -21.21
CA ARG A 29 -19.25 -12.60 -20.54
C ARG A 29 -18.54 -13.23 -19.34
N SER A 30 -17.24 -13.47 -19.41
CA SER A 30 -16.50 -14.00 -18.25
C SER A 30 -16.35 -12.95 -17.15
N ALA A 31 -16.05 -11.70 -17.50
CA ALA A 31 -15.97 -10.60 -16.54
C ALA A 31 -17.31 -10.37 -15.83
N ASP A 32 -18.44 -10.31 -16.57
CA ASP A 32 -19.80 -10.21 -16.00
C ASP A 32 -20.16 -11.41 -15.14
N HIS A 33 -19.75 -12.62 -15.53
CA HIS A 33 -20.01 -13.83 -14.75
C HIS A 33 -19.15 -13.90 -13.49
N TYR A 34 -17.92 -13.39 -13.52
CA TYR A 34 -17.03 -13.31 -12.34
C TYR A 34 -17.44 -12.19 -11.38
N THR A 35 -17.85 -11.02 -11.87
CA THR A 35 -18.40 -9.94 -11.02
C THR A 35 -19.77 -10.32 -10.45
N LYS A 36 -20.66 -10.94 -11.22
CA LYS A 36 -21.92 -11.49 -10.67
C LYS A 36 -21.67 -12.58 -9.63
N ARG A 37 -20.66 -13.45 -9.82
CA ARG A 37 -20.24 -14.42 -8.78
C ARG A 37 -19.63 -13.76 -7.56
N LEU A 38 -18.86 -12.67 -7.71
CA LEU A 38 -18.30 -11.95 -6.56
C LEU A 38 -19.39 -11.25 -5.77
N VAL A 39 -20.33 -10.58 -6.44
CA VAL A 39 -21.47 -9.91 -5.80
C VAL A 39 -22.39 -10.93 -5.14
N SER A 40 -22.76 -12.01 -5.83
CA SER A 40 -23.58 -13.08 -5.24
C SER A 40 -22.85 -13.84 -4.13
N SER A 41 -21.53 -14.00 -4.19
CA SER A 41 -20.71 -14.61 -3.13
C SER A 41 -20.60 -13.72 -1.89
N VAL A 42 -20.75 -12.40 -2.01
CA VAL A 42 -20.76 -11.48 -0.86
C VAL A 42 -22.16 -11.42 -0.25
N GLU A 43 -23.22 -11.41 -1.07
CA GLU A 43 -24.61 -11.50 -0.61
C GLU A 43 -24.95 -12.86 0.03
N SER A 44 -24.24 -13.91 -0.37
CA SER A 44 -24.36 -15.27 0.19
C SER A 44 -23.20 -15.65 1.10
N ALA A 45 -22.61 -14.69 1.83
CA ALA A 45 -21.63 -14.95 2.88
C ALA A 45 -22.27 -15.73 4.04
N ARG A 46 -22.61 -16.99 3.79
CA ARG A 46 -22.90 -17.98 4.82
C ARG A 46 -21.65 -18.08 5.67
N LEU A 47 -21.82 -18.07 7.00
CA LEU A 47 -20.76 -18.22 8.00
C LEU A 47 -19.88 -19.49 7.79
N PHE A 48 -20.26 -20.37 6.86
CA PHE A 48 -19.59 -21.61 6.48
C PHE A 48 -19.22 -21.70 4.99
N SER A 49 -19.00 -20.58 4.29
CA SER A 49 -18.40 -20.66 2.96
C SER A 49 -16.97 -21.23 3.05
N GLY A 50 -16.60 -22.14 2.14
CA GLY A 50 -15.24 -22.72 2.09
C GLY A 50 -14.11 -21.67 2.15
N PRO A 51 -14.24 -20.52 1.45
CA PRO A 51 -13.36 -19.36 1.60
C PRO A 51 -13.15 -18.82 3.02
N MET A 52 -14.25 -18.75 3.78
CA MET A 52 -14.26 -18.24 5.15
C MET A 52 -13.62 -19.26 6.09
N LEU A 53 -13.94 -20.55 5.91
CA LEU A 53 -13.33 -21.63 6.69
C LEU A 53 -11.80 -21.69 6.46
N TYR A 54 -11.35 -21.59 5.20
CA TYR A 54 -9.92 -21.50 4.89
C TYR A 54 -9.25 -20.30 5.58
N SER A 55 -9.87 -19.12 5.50
CA SER A 55 -9.32 -17.91 6.14
C SER A 55 -9.28 -18.04 7.66
N LEU A 56 -10.28 -18.70 8.26
CA LEU A 56 -10.34 -18.97 9.71
C LEU A 56 -9.21 -19.92 10.12
N VAL A 57 -9.01 -21.02 9.39
CA VAL A 57 -7.95 -22.00 9.67
C VAL A 57 -6.58 -21.35 9.55
N VAL A 58 -6.32 -20.60 8.47
CA VAL A 58 -5.05 -19.89 8.29
C VAL A 58 -4.82 -18.86 9.39
N TYR A 59 -5.85 -18.12 9.79
CA TYR A 59 -5.72 -17.16 10.88
C TYR A 59 -5.45 -17.86 12.23
N ALA A 60 -6.18 -18.94 12.51
CA ALA A 60 -6.00 -19.73 13.73
C ALA A 60 -4.59 -20.33 13.79
N THR A 61 -4.05 -20.85 12.68
CA THR A 61 -2.68 -21.36 12.65
C THR A 61 -1.66 -20.25 12.90
N MET A 62 -1.85 -19.06 12.30
CA MET A 62 -0.97 -17.91 12.54
C MET A 62 -0.98 -17.44 14.00
N VAL A 63 -2.15 -17.31 14.61
CA VAL A 63 -2.27 -16.95 16.04
C VAL A 63 -1.62 -18.02 16.91
N THR A 64 -1.80 -19.30 16.59
CA THR A 64 -1.20 -20.41 17.35
C THR A 64 0.33 -20.36 17.28
N LEU A 65 0.91 -20.15 16.10
CA LEU A 65 2.36 -19.99 15.93
C LEU A 65 2.91 -18.82 16.75
N LEU A 66 2.16 -17.72 16.78
CA LEU A 66 2.54 -16.52 17.51
C LEU A 66 2.49 -16.72 19.03
N VAL A 67 1.44 -17.36 19.55
CA VAL A 67 1.34 -17.70 20.98
C VAL A 67 2.44 -18.68 21.39
N MET A 68 2.78 -19.65 20.54
CA MET A 68 3.89 -20.57 20.78
C MET A 68 5.24 -19.84 20.83
N SER A 69 5.48 -18.86 19.93
CA SER A 69 6.67 -18.00 19.93
C SER A 69 6.80 -17.23 21.24
N ILE A 70 5.72 -16.56 21.67
CA ILE A 70 5.69 -15.80 22.93
C ILE A 70 5.99 -16.72 24.11
N LYS A 71 5.30 -17.87 24.21
CA LYS A 71 5.50 -18.82 25.30
C LYS A 71 6.96 -19.29 25.36
N HIS A 72 7.57 -19.54 24.21
CA HIS A 72 8.97 -19.93 24.13
C HIS A 72 9.90 -18.84 24.65
N HIS A 73 9.77 -17.61 24.15
CA HIS A 73 10.59 -16.48 24.61
C HIS A 73 10.37 -16.17 26.09
N PHE A 74 9.15 -16.27 26.64
CA PHE A 74 8.93 -16.09 28.08
C PHE A 74 9.57 -17.21 28.91
N THR A 75 9.52 -18.46 28.44
CA THR A 75 10.14 -19.60 29.15
C THR A 75 11.66 -19.47 29.14
N ASP A 76 12.25 -19.04 28.03
CA ASP A 76 13.69 -18.82 27.91
C ASP A 76 14.14 -17.57 28.69
N SER A 77 13.30 -16.52 28.74
CA SER A 77 13.51 -15.32 29.58
C SER A 77 13.64 -15.65 31.06
N HIS A 78 12.91 -16.66 31.52
CA HIS A 78 12.91 -17.04 32.93
C HIS A 78 14.18 -17.83 33.31
N ARG A 79 14.87 -18.40 32.30
CA ARG A 79 16.09 -19.20 32.49
C ARG A 79 17.37 -18.39 32.31
N ASN A 80 17.34 -17.33 31.50
CA ASN A 80 18.50 -16.52 31.16
C ASN A 80 18.36 -15.08 31.72
N VAL A 81 19.48 -14.41 32.02
CA VAL A 81 19.47 -12.98 32.37
C VAL A 81 18.95 -12.17 31.17
N LEU A 82 17.97 -11.29 31.40
CA LEU A 82 17.40 -10.43 30.35
C LEU A 82 18.49 -9.54 29.75
N THR A 83 19.02 -9.93 28.59
CA THR A 83 19.82 -9.04 27.76
C THR A 83 18.91 -8.07 27.00
N PHE A 84 19.47 -6.92 26.62
CA PHE A 84 18.74 -5.89 25.88
C PHE A 84 18.19 -6.43 24.55
N ASP A 85 18.98 -7.24 23.83
CA ASP A 85 18.54 -7.87 22.58
C ASP A 85 17.33 -8.79 22.78
N PHE A 86 17.33 -9.55 23.87
CA PHE A 86 16.23 -10.44 24.22
C PHE A 86 14.93 -9.66 24.51
N SER A 87 15.06 -8.51 25.16
CA SER A 87 13.93 -7.60 25.41
C SER A 87 13.32 -7.07 24.11
N LEU A 88 14.14 -6.79 23.09
CA LEU A 88 13.67 -6.38 21.77
C LEU A 88 12.88 -7.47 21.06
N TYR A 89 13.27 -8.75 21.19
CA TYR A 89 12.52 -9.89 20.63
C TYR A 89 11.16 -10.06 21.30
N ILE A 90 11.06 -9.95 22.63
CA ILE A 90 9.76 -9.99 23.33
C ILE A 90 8.86 -8.85 22.87
N MET A 91 9.40 -7.63 22.77
CA MET A 91 8.64 -6.48 22.27
C MET A 91 8.14 -6.69 20.84
N TRP A 92 8.95 -7.32 19.99
CA TRP A 92 8.58 -7.68 18.62
C TRP A 92 7.41 -8.68 18.58
N ASP A 93 7.45 -9.69 19.44
CA ASP A 93 6.38 -10.68 19.55
C ASP A 93 5.07 -10.09 20.06
N LEU A 94 5.14 -9.20 21.05
CA LEU A 94 3.98 -8.48 21.56
C LEU A 94 3.40 -7.53 20.49
N LEU A 95 4.26 -6.85 19.73
CA LEU A 95 3.84 -5.99 18.63
C LEU A 95 3.07 -6.79 17.57
N PHE A 96 3.60 -7.95 17.17
CA PHE A 96 2.90 -8.85 16.27
C PHE A 96 1.59 -9.36 16.84
N LEU A 97 1.52 -9.68 18.14
CA LEU A 97 0.27 -10.11 18.76
C LEU A 97 -0.80 -9.03 18.62
N VAL A 98 -0.45 -7.79 19.00
CA VAL A 98 -1.37 -6.65 18.97
C VAL A 98 -1.84 -6.38 17.55
N ILE A 99 -0.92 -6.36 16.58
CA ILE A 99 -1.26 -6.01 15.20
C ILE A 99 -1.98 -7.16 14.48
N GLY A 100 -1.57 -8.41 14.75
CA GLY A 100 -2.23 -9.61 14.23
C GLY A 100 -3.64 -9.81 14.78
N ALA A 101 -3.91 -9.34 16.00
CA ALA A 101 -5.26 -9.31 16.55
C ALA A 101 -6.09 -8.14 16.01
N THR A 102 -5.52 -6.92 16.00
CA THR A 102 -6.27 -5.70 15.68
C THR A 102 -6.57 -5.54 14.18
N LEU A 103 -5.68 -5.97 13.29
CA LEU A 103 -5.85 -5.77 11.85
C LEU A 103 -7.04 -6.55 11.26
N PRO A 104 -7.24 -7.86 11.55
CA PRO A 104 -8.44 -8.58 11.09
C PRO A 104 -9.73 -8.02 11.68
N ILE A 105 -9.71 -7.63 12.96
CA ILE A 105 -10.86 -7.00 13.63
C ILE A 105 -11.22 -5.68 12.92
N ALA A 106 -10.23 -4.85 12.62
CA ALA A 106 -10.43 -3.61 11.86
C ALA A 106 -11.04 -3.90 10.48
N MET A 107 -10.53 -4.90 9.75
CA MET A 107 -11.06 -5.30 8.45
C MET A 107 -12.52 -5.79 8.54
N MET A 108 -12.93 -6.42 9.65
CA MET A 108 -14.33 -6.82 9.85
C MET A 108 -15.25 -5.61 10.02
N PHE A 109 -14.84 -4.61 10.82
CA PHE A 109 -15.62 -3.38 10.99
C PHE A 109 -15.73 -2.58 9.68
N GLU A 110 -14.70 -2.66 8.84
CA GLU A 110 -14.65 -1.97 7.55
C GLU A 110 -15.33 -2.72 6.41
N ALA A 111 -15.72 -3.98 6.61
CA ALA A 111 -16.24 -4.85 5.55
C ALA A 111 -17.46 -4.24 4.83
N THR A 112 -18.36 -3.60 5.57
CA THR A 112 -19.56 -2.95 5.02
C THR A 112 -19.21 -1.74 4.15
N GLN A 113 -18.22 -0.95 4.57
CA GLN A 113 -17.75 0.21 3.82
C GLN A 113 -16.96 -0.21 2.59
N PHE A 114 -16.16 -1.28 2.71
CA PHE A 114 -15.45 -1.86 1.58
C PHE A 114 -16.42 -2.44 0.54
N HIS A 115 -17.51 -3.07 0.98
CA HIS A 115 -18.58 -3.50 0.08
C HIS A 115 -19.19 -2.32 -0.69
N ALA A 116 -19.52 -1.22 0.01
CA ALA A 116 -20.03 0.00 -0.64
C ALA A 116 -19.05 0.57 -1.68
N LEU A 117 -17.73 0.54 -1.40
CA LEU A 117 -16.71 0.93 -2.37
C LEU A 117 -16.75 0.06 -3.63
N VAL A 118 -16.83 -1.26 -3.47
CA VAL A 118 -16.90 -2.20 -4.60
C VAL A 118 -18.19 -2.01 -5.42
N CYS A 119 -19.33 -1.81 -4.75
CA CYS A 119 -20.58 -1.48 -5.43
C CYS A 119 -20.49 -0.15 -6.20
N GLY A 120 -19.84 0.87 -5.64
CA GLY A 120 -19.61 2.14 -6.32
C GLY A 120 -18.76 1.96 -7.60
N TRP A 121 -17.74 1.11 -7.56
CA TRP A 121 -16.96 0.77 -8.76
C TRP A 121 -17.80 0.10 -9.83
N HIS A 122 -18.71 -0.79 -9.43
CA HIS A 122 -19.62 -1.44 -10.35
C HIS A 122 -20.59 -0.44 -11.01
N GLN A 123 -21.16 0.48 -10.23
CA GLN A 123 -22.02 1.55 -10.74
C GLN A 123 -21.29 2.44 -11.73
N LEU A 124 -20.06 2.88 -11.40
CA LEU A 124 -19.22 3.68 -12.30
C LEU A 124 -18.98 2.94 -13.63
N GLN A 125 -18.66 1.64 -13.59
CA GLN A 125 -18.44 0.85 -14.80
C GLN A 125 -19.72 0.70 -15.64
N ALA A 126 -20.87 0.50 -15.00
CA ALA A 126 -22.16 0.39 -15.66
C ALA A 126 -22.54 1.70 -16.36
N ASP A 127 -22.39 2.84 -15.69
CA ASP A 127 -22.72 4.15 -16.25
C ASP A 127 -21.73 4.57 -17.33
N TYR A 128 -20.43 4.27 -17.16
CA TYR A 128 -19.44 4.49 -18.22
C TYR A 128 -19.76 3.68 -19.49
N LYS A 129 -20.16 2.41 -19.34
CA LYS A 129 -20.56 1.56 -20.46
C LYS A 129 -21.83 2.06 -21.14
N ARG A 130 -22.80 2.57 -20.38
CA ARG A 130 -24.01 3.19 -20.93
C ARG A 130 -23.69 4.43 -21.77
N LEU A 131 -22.69 5.22 -21.37
CA LEU A 131 -22.34 6.48 -22.03
C LEU A 131 -21.45 6.30 -23.27
N THR A 132 -20.43 5.44 -23.18
CA THR A 132 -19.42 5.27 -24.24
C THR A 132 -19.65 4.02 -25.10
N GLY A 133 -20.50 3.09 -24.66
CA GLY A 133 -20.65 1.77 -25.27
C GLY A 133 -19.47 0.83 -25.03
N ARG A 134 -18.40 1.28 -24.36
CA ARG A 134 -17.17 0.54 -24.11
C ARG A 134 -17.02 0.17 -22.64
N HIS A 135 -16.27 -0.89 -22.37
CA HIS A 135 -15.93 -1.27 -21.01
C HIS A 135 -14.73 -0.43 -20.52
N LEU A 136 -14.77 0.00 -19.26
CA LEU A 136 -13.65 0.68 -18.62
C LEU A 136 -12.53 -0.34 -18.33
N VAL A 137 -11.51 -0.39 -19.20
CA VAL A 137 -10.38 -1.32 -19.05
C VAL A 137 -9.35 -0.71 -18.11
N LEU A 138 -9.34 -1.17 -16.87
CA LEU A 138 -8.37 -0.75 -15.86
C LEU A 138 -7.16 -1.70 -15.90
N GLN A 139 -6.01 -1.26 -16.40
CA GLN A 139 -4.78 -2.08 -16.48
C GLN A 139 -4.07 -2.19 -15.12
N LEU A 140 -4.78 -2.72 -14.13
CA LEU A 140 -4.39 -2.63 -12.71
C LEU A 140 -3.45 -3.72 -12.23
N LYS A 141 -3.32 -4.82 -12.97
CA LYS A 141 -2.77 -6.05 -12.40
C LYS A 141 -1.26 -6.06 -12.25
N ARG A 142 -0.53 -5.38 -13.14
CA ARG A 142 0.93 -5.56 -13.22
C ARG A 142 1.67 -4.90 -12.05
N ILE A 143 1.28 -3.69 -11.67
CA ILE A 143 2.02 -2.89 -10.68
C ILE A 143 1.87 -3.43 -9.24
N PRO A 144 0.65 -3.61 -8.66
CA PRO A 144 0.50 -4.13 -7.30
C PRO A 144 0.96 -5.58 -7.19
N LEU A 145 0.84 -6.39 -8.25
CA LEU A 145 1.38 -7.75 -8.28
C LEU A 145 2.91 -7.76 -8.27
N MET A 146 3.55 -6.95 -9.13
CA MET A 146 5.01 -6.83 -9.16
C MET A 146 5.55 -6.33 -7.82
N TYR A 147 4.89 -5.34 -7.20
CA TYR A 147 5.22 -4.88 -5.85
C TYR A 147 5.10 -6.01 -4.81
N PHE A 148 3.99 -6.75 -4.81
CA PHE A 148 3.78 -7.86 -3.90
C PHE A 148 4.85 -8.96 -4.07
N CYS A 149 5.16 -9.33 -5.31
CA CYS A 149 6.20 -10.30 -5.61
C CYS A 149 7.60 -9.82 -5.19
N LEU A 150 7.91 -8.54 -5.42
CA LEU A 150 9.19 -7.94 -5.02
C LEU A 150 9.37 -8.00 -3.51
N VAL A 151 8.35 -7.58 -2.77
CA VAL A 151 8.37 -7.56 -1.31
C VAL A 151 8.47 -8.96 -0.72
N LEU A 152 7.69 -9.91 -1.25
CA LEU A 152 7.81 -11.32 -0.84
C LEU A 152 9.21 -11.88 -1.14
N ALA A 153 9.79 -11.57 -2.30
CA ALA A 153 11.13 -12.04 -2.65
C ALA A 153 12.18 -11.51 -1.65
N LEU A 154 12.08 -10.25 -1.22
CA LEU A 154 12.95 -9.69 -0.19
C LEU A 154 12.77 -10.37 1.16
N ASP A 155 11.53 -10.69 1.56
CA ASP A 155 11.28 -11.45 2.78
C ASP A 155 11.88 -12.85 2.73
N PHE A 156 11.73 -13.56 1.60
CA PHE A 156 12.34 -14.87 1.39
C PHE A 156 13.87 -14.83 1.41
N ILE A 157 14.49 -13.79 0.85
CA ILE A 157 15.93 -13.61 0.92
C ILE A 157 16.36 -13.36 2.38
N SER A 158 15.64 -12.49 3.10
CA SER A 158 15.92 -12.23 4.52
C SER A 158 15.81 -13.50 5.37
N ALA A 159 14.82 -14.34 5.04
CA ALA A 159 14.60 -15.63 5.66
C ALA A 159 15.72 -16.63 5.40
N ALA A 160 16.19 -16.69 4.14
CA ALA A 160 17.27 -17.59 3.74
C ALA A 160 18.60 -17.25 4.43
N ILE A 161 18.92 -15.96 4.56
CA ILE A 161 20.12 -15.51 5.27
C ILE A 161 20.03 -15.89 6.76
N ASP A 162 18.88 -15.65 7.40
CA ASP A 162 18.67 -15.99 8.82
C ASP A 162 18.79 -17.52 9.08
N ILE A 163 18.24 -18.35 8.18
CA ILE A 163 18.41 -19.81 8.23
C ILE A 163 19.88 -20.20 8.07
N SER A 164 20.61 -19.53 7.18
CA SER A 164 22.02 -19.87 6.90
C SER A 164 22.94 -19.61 8.09
N GLU A 165 22.64 -18.58 8.89
CA GLU A 165 23.44 -18.21 10.07
C GLU A 165 23.09 -19.04 11.31
N HIS A 166 21.80 -19.24 11.57
CA HIS A 166 21.32 -19.86 12.81
C HIS A 166 21.06 -21.36 12.70
N GLY A 167 21.08 -21.89 11.47
CA GLY A 167 20.70 -23.26 11.13
C GLY A 167 19.18 -23.50 11.23
N LEU A 168 18.73 -24.66 10.76
CA LEU A 168 17.31 -25.04 10.76
C LEU A 168 16.83 -25.54 12.13
N LYS A 169 17.00 -24.72 13.18
CA LYS A 169 16.50 -25.05 14.52
C LYS A 169 14.98 -24.86 14.56
N PHE A 170 14.28 -25.74 15.28
CA PHE A 170 12.82 -25.66 15.45
C PHE A 170 12.35 -24.27 15.89
N HIS A 171 13.11 -23.60 16.76
CA HIS A 171 12.82 -22.23 17.18
C HIS A 171 12.92 -21.21 16.04
N SER A 172 13.98 -21.29 15.21
CA SER A 172 14.15 -20.43 14.04
C SER A 172 13.01 -20.63 13.03
N THR A 173 12.55 -21.88 12.83
CA THR A 173 11.42 -22.15 11.91
C THR A 173 10.08 -21.54 12.37
N ILE A 174 9.79 -21.55 13.67
CA ILE A 174 8.58 -20.90 14.21
C ILE A 174 8.67 -19.38 14.08
N PHE A 175 9.85 -18.82 14.39
CA PHE A 175 10.10 -17.38 14.26
C PHE A 175 9.91 -16.92 12.80
N LEU A 176 10.46 -17.68 11.86
CA LEU A 176 10.37 -17.40 10.44
C LEU A 176 8.95 -17.53 9.89
N ALA A 177 8.25 -18.61 10.24
CA ALA A 177 6.87 -18.82 9.82
C ALA A 177 5.96 -17.69 10.31
N LYS A 178 6.12 -17.27 11.56
CA LYS A 178 5.42 -16.10 12.13
C LYS A 178 5.74 -14.83 11.35
N LYS A 179 7.02 -14.50 11.15
CA LYS A 179 7.46 -13.28 10.43
C LYS A 179 6.82 -13.21 9.04
N ILE A 180 7.06 -14.22 8.20
CA ILE A 180 6.56 -14.27 6.81
C ILE A 180 5.04 -14.14 6.77
N SER A 181 4.35 -14.80 7.68
CA SER A 181 2.89 -14.78 7.70
C SER A 181 2.35 -13.38 8.00
N MET A 182 2.88 -12.69 9.02
CA MET A 182 2.43 -11.36 9.43
C MET A 182 2.76 -10.29 8.38
N ASP A 183 3.97 -10.35 7.85
CA ASP A 183 4.42 -9.49 6.76
C ASP A 183 3.54 -9.66 5.52
N CYS A 184 3.18 -10.90 5.16
CA CYS A 184 2.26 -11.17 4.05
C CYS A 184 0.89 -10.48 4.23
N ILE A 185 0.31 -10.49 5.44
CA ILE A 185 -0.97 -9.80 5.69
C ILE A 185 -0.82 -8.28 5.51
N ALA A 186 0.22 -7.69 6.08
CA ALA A 186 0.48 -6.26 5.97
C ALA A 186 0.71 -5.84 4.51
N TYR A 187 1.52 -6.59 3.76
CA TYR A 187 1.79 -6.32 2.34
C TYR A 187 0.58 -6.54 1.45
N CYS A 188 -0.26 -7.53 1.76
CA CYS A 188 -1.54 -7.68 1.08
C CYS A 188 -2.44 -6.45 1.29
N SER A 189 -2.52 -5.92 2.52
CA SER A 189 -3.29 -4.72 2.83
C SER A 189 -2.81 -3.52 2.00
N VAL A 190 -1.49 -3.31 1.93
CA VAL A 190 -0.88 -2.26 1.10
C VAL A 190 -1.14 -2.50 -0.39
N ALA A 191 -0.93 -3.70 -0.91
CA ALA A 191 -1.14 -4.00 -2.32
C ALA A 191 -2.58 -3.70 -2.77
N LEU A 192 -3.56 -4.02 -1.92
CA LEU A 192 -4.97 -3.68 -2.17
C LEU A 192 -5.21 -2.16 -2.16
N TRP A 193 -4.51 -1.41 -1.30
CA TRP A 193 -4.60 0.05 -1.31
C TRP A 193 -4.01 0.64 -2.60
N LEU A 194 -2.80 0.19 -2.97
CA LEU A 194 -2.13 0.63 -4.20
C LEU A 194 -3.01 0.32 -5.42
N GLY A 195 -3.62 -0.87 -5.48
CA GLY A 195 -4.54 -1.26 -6.53
C GLY A 195 -5.73 -0.30 -6.67
N ASN A 196 -6.38 0.07 -5.56
CA ASN A 196 -7.50 1.02 -5.60
C ASN A 196 -7.07 2.43 -6.03
N CYS A 197 -5.95 2.94 -5.51
CA CYS A 197 -5.44 4.26 -5.90
C CYS A 197 -5.05 4.31 -7.40
N LEU A 198 -4.41 3.26 -7.91
CA LEU A 198 -4.12 3.13 -9.34
C LEU A 198 -5.40 3.06 -10.17
N ALA A 199 -6.44 2.37 -9.69
CA ALA A 199 -7.73 2.27 -10.38
C ALA A 199 -8.34 3.65 -10.57
N ILE A 200 -8.30 4.48 -9.53
CA ILE A 200 -8.79 5.87 -9.57
C ILE A 200 -7.98 6.68 -10.59
N ILE A 201 -6.65 6.61 -10.54
CA ILE A 201 -5.77 7.36 -11.45
C ILE A 201 -6.04 6.95 -12.90
N SER A 202 -6.09 5.66 -13.20
CA SER A 202 -6.37 5.15 -14.54
C SER A 202 -7.77 5.52 -15.01
N ALA A 203 -8.80 5.39 -14.16
CA ALA A 203 -10.16 5.79 -14.50
C ALA A 203 -10.24 7.30 -14.81
N GLY A 204 -9.61 8.15 -14.00
CA GLY A 204 -9.57 9.59 -14.21
C GLY A 204 -8.94 9.96 -15.56
N LYS A 205 -7.78 9.36 -15.89
CA LYS A 205 -7.09 9.55 -17.18
C LYS A 205 -7.91 9.09 -18.38
N ILE A 206 -8.60 7.95 -18.28
CA ILE A 206 -9.43 7.43 -19.37
C ILE A 206 -10.64 8.33 -19.58
N ILE A 207 -11.34 8.72 -18.50
CA ILE A 207 -12.53 9.56 -18.57
C ILE A 207 -12.19 10.93 -19.19
N ILE A 208 -11.07 11.55 -18.83
CA ILE A 208 -10.69 12.86 -19.39
C ILE A 208 -10.28 12.77 -20.86
N THR A 209 -9.56 11.71 -21.23
CA THR A 209 -9.17 11.46 -22.63
C THR A 209 -10.39 11.23 -23.51
N GLU A 210 -11.35 10.44 -23.03
CA GLU A 210 -12.59 10.18 -23.78
C GLU A 210 -13.55 11.38 -23.76
N LEU A 211 -13.53 12.21 -22.72
CA LEU A 211 -14.25 13.49 -22.75
C LEU A 211 -13.70 14.37 -23.87
N TYR A 212 -12.38 14.46 -23.99
CA TYR A 212 -11.72 15.25 -25.03
C TYR A 212 -12.10 14.79 -26.45
N THR A 213 -12.12 13.48 -26.71
CA THR A 213 -12.54 12.94 -28.02
C THR A 213 -14.00 13.26 -28.30
N GLU A 214 -14.90 12.99 -27.35
CA GLU A 214 -16.34 13.18 -27.54
C GLU A 214 -16.74 14.66 -27.69
N LEU A 215 -16.04 15.60 -27.04
CA LEU A 215 -16.29 17.04 -27.17
C LEU A 215 -15.96 17.59 -28.58
N ASN A 216 -15.05 16.92 -29.29
CA ASN A 216 -14.64 17.29 -30.64
C ASN A 216 -15.56 16.70 -31.71
N PHE A 217 -16.07 15.47 -31.52
CA PHE A 217 -16.88 14.78 -32.52
C PHE A 217 -18.39 14.97 -32.38
N ARG A 218 -18.93 15.18 -31.16
CA ARG A 218 -20.39 15.28 -30.99
C ARG A 218 -20.92 16.72 -31.18
N PRO A 219 -22.08 16.88 -31.85
CA PRO A 219 -22.73 18.18 -32.02
C PRO A 219 -23.35 18.71 -30.72
N ASN A 220 -23.84 17.83 -29.84
CA ASN A 220 -24.48 18.21 -28.57
C ASN A 220 -23.49 18.20 -27.39
N LYS A 221 -22.67 19.26 -27.29
CA LYS A 221 -21.59 19.39 -26.31
C LYS A 221 -22.07 19.54 -24.86
N ALA A 222 -23.16 20.28 -24.64
CA ALA A 222 -23.70 20.52 -23.29
C ALA A 222 -24.21 19.23 -22.62
N THR A 223 -24.92 18.38 -23.37
CA THR A 223 -25.42 17.09 -22.85
C THR A 223 -24.26 16.12 -22.60
N CYS A 224 -23.25 16.12 -23.48
CA CYS A 224 -22.03 15.34 -23.28
C CYS A 224 -21.34 15.74 -21.97
N LEU A 225 -21.11 17.04 -21.77
CA LEU A 225 -20.44 17.56 -20.59
C LEU A 225 -21.18 17.24 -19.28
N SER A 226 -22.52 17.35 -19.28
CA SER A 226 -23.36 16.96 -18.14
C SER A 226 -23.22 15.48 -17.77
N ASN A 227 -23.16 14.60 -18.77
CA ASN A 227 -22.98 13.16 -18.54
C ASN A 227 -21.60 12.82 -17.99
N TYR A 228 -20.54 13.45 -18.52
CA TYR A 228 -19.18 13.26 -18.01
C TYR A 228 -18.98 13.88 -16.63
N ARG A 229 -19.68 14.97 -16.31
CA ARG A 229 -19.72 15.53 -14.95
C ARG A 229 -20.29 14.53 -13.95
N LYS A 230 -21.36 13.79 -14.29
CA LYS A 230 -21.91 12.72 -13.44
C LYS A 230 -20.89 11.61 -13.18
N LEU A 231 -20.19 11.15 -14.23
CA LEU A 231 -19.10 10.17 -14.09
C LEU A 231 -17.97 10.68 -13.20
N TRP A 232 -17.56 11.93 -13.38
CA TRP A 232 -16.54 12.54 -12.52
C TRP A 232 -17.02 12.66 -11.07
N MET A 233 -18.29 13.00 -10.81
CA MET A 233 -18.83 13.05 -9.45
C MET A 233 -18.79 11.67 -8.78
N GLN A 234 -19.14 10.61 -9.50
CA GLN A 234 -19.02 9.23 -9.02
C GLN A 234 -17.55 8.87 -8.72
N LEU A 235 -16.62 9.24 -9.60
CA LEU A 235 -15.19 9.03 -9.38
C LEU A 235 -14.68 9.81 -8.15
N SER A 236 -15.11 11.06 -7.98
CA SER A 236 -14.80 11.90 -6.82
C SER A 236 -15.34 11.32 -5.52
N GLN A 237 -16.53 10.74 -5.54
CA GLN A 237 -17.09 10.01 -4.41
C GLN A 237 -16.29 8.73 -4.11
N LEU A 238 -15.92 7.96 -5.13
CA LEU A 238 -15.09 6.75 -4.98
C LEU A 238 -13.70 7.07 -4.40
N THR A 239 -13.09 8.18 -4.81
CA THR A 239 -11.81 8.64 -4.24
C THR A 239 -11.94 8.93 -2.75
N ARG A 240 -12.99 9.64 -2.34
CA ARG A 240 -13.26 9.91 -0.91
C ARG A 240 -13.56 8.63 -0.14
N TYR A 241 -14.39 7.74 -0.69
CA TYR A 241 -14.73 6.46 -0.08
C TYR A 241 -13.54 5.51 0.05
N THR A 242 -12.55 5.60 -0.84
CA THR A 242 -11.34 4.77 -0.75
C THR A 242 -10.59 5.04 0.56
N GLY A 243 -10.46 6.30 0.97
CA GLY A 243 -9.84 6.66 2.25
C GLY A 243 -10.68 6.24 3.47
N THR A 244 -11.99 6.49 3.43
CA THR A 244 -12.87 6.19 4.58
C THR A 244 -13.10 4.69 4.77
N SER A 245 -13.25 3.92 3.69
CA SER A 245 -13.53 2.48 3.75
C SER A 245 -12.41 1.62 4.31
N ARG A 246 -11.18 2.15 4.44
CA ARG A 246 -10.01 1.43 4.97
C ARG A 246 -9.23 2.22 6.00
N THR A 247 -9.89 3.15 6.69
CA THR A 247 -9.22 4.08 7.60
C THR A 247 -8.43 3.38 8.71
N TYR A 248 -9.05 2.45 9.43
CA TYR A 248 -8.44 1.70 10.53
C TYR A 248 -7.39 0.71 10.03
N SER A 249 -7.69 -0.05 8.97
CA SER A 249 -6.72 -1.03 8.43
C SER A 249 -5.42 -0.36 8.00
N ILE A 250 -5.53 0.80 7.35
CA ILE A 250 -4.36 1.55 6.89
C ILE A 250 -3.65 2.23 8.04
N ALA A 251 -4.36 2.83 8.99
CA ALA A 251 -3.75 3.43 10.17
C ALA A 251 -2.94 2.39 10.98
N ILE A 252 -3.50 1.20 11.21
CA ILE A 252 -2.80 0.10 11.89
C ILE A 252 -1.59 -0.35 11.07
N THR A 253 -1.72 -0.46 9.75
CA THR A 253 -0.61 -0.82 8.85
C THR A 253 0.50 0.24 8.84
N PHE A 254 0.16 1.53 8.93
CA PHE A 254 1.15 2.61 9.06
C PHE A 254 1.88 2.55 10.39
N LEU A 255 1.14 2.36 11.48
CA LEU A 255 1.71 2.22 12.82
C LEU A 255 2.64 1.00 12.88
N TYR A 256 2.25 -0.12 12.26
CA TYR A 256 3.07 -1.31 12.12
C TYR A 256 4.43 -1.02 11.48
N PHE A 257 4.44 -0.46 10.26
CA PHE A 257 5.70 -0.16 9.58
C PHE A 257 6.52 0.90 10.30
N PHE A 258 5.88 1.87 10.95
CA PHE A 258 6.59 2.85 11.77
C PHE A 258 7.33 2.20 12.93
N VAL A 259 6.66 1.32 13.69
CA VAL A 259 7.30 0.64 14.82
C VAL A 259 8.41 -0.30 14.31
N ILE A 260 8.22 -0.99 13.19
CA ILE A 260 9.29 -1.81 12.57
C ILE A 260 10.50 -0.95 12.25
N VAL A 261 10.33 0.19 11.58
CA VAL A 261 11.44 1.09 11.24
C VAL A 261 12.20 1.51 12.50
N VAL A 262 11.49 1.87 13.56
CA VAL A 262 12.11 2.27 14.83
C VAL A 262 12.87 1.10 15.46
N MET A 263 12.26 -0.07 15.55
CA MET A 263 12.88 -1.26 16.15
C MET A 263 14.09 -1.75 15.36
N GLU A 264 13.98 -1.84 14.03
CA GLU A 264 15.09 -2.27 13.18
C GLU A 264 16.22 -1.24 13.19
N SER A 265 15.93 0.06 13.27
CA SER A 265 16.97 1.09 13.44
C SER A 265 17.77 0.91 14.75
N TYR A 266 17.12 0.51 15.84
CA TYR A 266 17.81 0.16 17.08
C TYR A 266 18.68 -1.09 16.93
N ARG A 267 18.17 -2.12 16.25
CA ARG A 267 18.90 -3.37 16.01
C ARG A 267 20.11 -3.15 15.10
N ILE A 268 20.02 -2.27 14.11
CA ILE A 268 21.17 -1.91 13.28
C ILE A 268 22.29 -1.32 14.15
N ILE A 269 21.95 -0.42 15.08
CA ILE A 269 22.95 0.19 15.97
C ILE A 269 23.64 -0.90 16.81
N LEU A 270 22.89 -1.84 17.37
CA LEU A 270 23.45 -2.94 18.16
C LEU A 270 24.38 -3.84 17.33
N VAL A 271 23.96 -4.20 16.12
CA VAL A 271 24.76 -5.05 15.22
C VAL A 271 26.05 -4.36 14.75
N LEU A 272 26.03 -3.04 14.61
CA LEU A 272 27.23 -2.26 14.30
C LEU A 272 28.30 -2.40 15.40
N TYR A 273 27.90 -2.62 16.66
CA TYR A 273 28.84 -2.88 17.75
C TYR A 273 29.31 -4.35 17.77
N SER A 274 28.46 -5.32 17.40
CA SER A 274 28.82 -6.75 17.38
C SER A 274 29.59 -7.19 16.14
N SER A 275 29.74 -6.33 15.13
CA SER A 275 30.49 -6.57 13.87
C SER A 275 29.95 -7.69 12.96
N SER A 276 28.69 -8.12 13.12
CA SER A 276 28.07 -9.09 12.20
C SER A 276 27.59 -8.41 10.91
N THR A 277 28.23 -8.73 9.78
CA THR A 277 27.94 -8.08 8.49
C THR A 277 26.63 -8.54 7.86
N SER A 278 26.24 -9.79 8.07
CA SER A 278 25.09 -10.41 7.42
C SER A 278 23.78 -10.11 8.15
N GLU A 279 23.80 -10.07 9.48
CA GLU A 279 22.70 -9.52 10.28
C GLU A 279 22.43 -8.05 9.92
N LEU A 280 23.48 -7.24 9.74
CA LEU A 280 23.36 -5.83 9.37
C LEU A 280 22.61 -5.65 8.05
N VAL A 281 22.92 -6.49 7.05
CA VAL A 281 22.25 -6.46 5.73
C VAL A 281 20.75 -6.76 5.89
N ILE A 282 20.38 -7.81 6.62
CA ILE A 282 18.97 -8.15 6.86
C ILE A 282 18.21 -6.97 7.48
N LYS A 283 18.78 -6.33 8.51
CA LYS A 283 18.15 -5.22 9.21
C LYS A 283 17.99 -3.97 8.35
N CYS A 284 18.98 -3.67 7.52
CA CYS A 284 18.90 -2.60 6.55
C CYS A 284 17.81 -2.85 5.49
N VAL A 285 17.69 -4.08 4.98
CA VAL A 285 16.67 -4.45 3.99
C VAL A 285 15.26 -4.30 4.57
N ASN A 286 15.00 -4.85 5.77
CA ASN A 286 13.68 -4.73 6.41
C ASN A 286 13.29 -3.25 6.67
N THR A 287 14.27 -2.44 7.09
CA THR A 287 14.07 -1.00 7.33
C THR A 287 13.72 -0.28 6.04
N PHE A 288 14.49 -0.52 4.97
CA PHE A 288 14.25 0.07 3.66
C PHE A 288 12.87 -0.33 3.10
N GLN A 289 12.53 -1.61 3.19
CA GLN A 289 11.24 -2.14 2.74
C GLN A 289 10.07 -1.47 3.46
N SER A 290 10.17 -1.32 4.78
CA SER A 290 9.14 -0.66 5.59
C SER A 290 8.97 0.82 5.21
N PHE A 291 10.08 1.55 5.00
CA PHE A 291 10.03 2.93 4.49
C PHE A 291 9.41 3.03 3.10
N LEU A 292 9.77 2.12 2.19
CA LEU A 292 9.22 2.08 0.84
C LEU A 292 7.69 1.88 0.88
N CYS A 293 7.18 1.03 1.78
CA CYS A 293 5.75 0.82 1.95
C CYS A 293 5.02 2.10 2.39
N ILE A 294 5.54 2.78 3.42
CA ILE A 294 4.98 4.05 3.91
C ILE A 294 4.99 5.10 2.79
N PHE A 295 6.09 5.21 2.05
CA PHE A 295 6.22 6.14 0.93
C PHE A 295 5.19 5.87 -0.17
N LEU A 296 5.09 4.62 -0.65
CA LEU A 296 4.19 4.24 -1.74
C LEU A 296 2.73 4.50 -1.39
N VAL A 297 2.31 4.20 -0.15
CA VAL A 297 0.94 4.44 0.32
C VAL A 297 0.62 5.94 0.29
N CYS A 298 1.51 6.78 0.80
CA CYS A 298 1.36 8.24 0.81
C CYS A 298 1.40 8.85 -0.60
N ASP A 299 2.30 8.38 -1.44
CA ASP A 299 2.52 8.91 -2.77
C ASP A 299 1.37 8.58 -3.72
N LEU A 300 0.90 7.33 -3.74
CA LEU A 300 -0.25 6.96 -4.59
C LEU A 300 -1.54 7.64 -4.14
N ALA A 301 -1.75 7.81 -2.84
CA ALA A 301 -2.90 8.55 -2.32
C ALA A 301 -2.88 10.01 -2.77
N HIS A 302 -1.70 10.64 -2.71
CA HIS A 302 -1.50 12.00 -3.20
C HIS A 302 -1.76 12.10 -4.71
N ARG A 303 -1.15 11.22 -5.51
CA ARG A 303 -1.34 11.18 -6.98
C ARG A 303 -2.79 10.91 -7.38
N ALA A 304 -3.51 10.06 -6.65
CA ALA A 304 -4.92 9.80 -6.92
C ALA A 304 -5.80 11.03 -6.65
N THR A 305 -5.56 11.70 -5.52
CA THR A 305 -6.23 12.98 -5.17
C THR A 305 -5.95 14.04 -6.23
N GLU A 306 -4.67 14.25 -6.57
CA GLU A 306 -4.22 15.20 -7.59
C GLU A 306 -4.80 14.87 -8.99
N CYS A 307 -4.86 13.60 -9.37
CA CYS A 307 -5.39 13.17 -10.66
C CYS A 307 -6.86 13.54 -10.85
N VAL A 308 -7.70 13.38 -9.81
CA VAL A 308 -9.15 13.62 -9.91
C VAL A 308 -9.50 15.10 -9.67
N SER A 309 -8.61 15.87 -9.04
CA SER A 309 -8.78 17.30 -8.78
C SER A 309 -8.07 18.15 -9.85
N THR A 310 -6.80 18.47 -9.65
CA THR A 310 -6.03 19.44 -10.45
C THR A 310 -5.84 18.97 -11.89
N LYS A 311 -5.34 17.74 -12.10
CA LYS A 311 -5.07 17.24 -13.46
C LYS A 311 -6.35 17.04 -14.26
N PHE A 312 -7.43 16.62 -13.62
CA PHE A 312 -8.73 16.53 -14.27
C PHE A 312 -9.26 17.92 -14.64
N GLY A 313 -9.14 18.91 -13.75
CA GLY A 313 -9.52 20.30 -14.01
C GLY A 313 -8.72 20.94 -15.15
N GLU A 314 -7.40 20.77 -15.16
CA GLU A 314 -6.52 21.23 -16.25
C GLU A 314 -6.86 20.55 -17.59
N GLY A 315 -7.08 19.23 -17.56
CA GLY A 315 -7.52 18.48 -18.74
C GLY A 315 -8.87 18.95 -19.26
N LEU A 316 -9.79 19.30 -18.36
CA LEU A 316 -11.11 19.81 -18.71
C LEU A 316 -10.96 21.17 -19.41
N LEU A 317 -10.23 22.12 -18.80
CA LEU A 317 -9.94 23.43 -19.39
C LEU A 317 -9.36 23.30 -20.80
N LYS A 318 -8.34 22.44 -20.96
CA LYS A 318 -7.73 22.17 -22.26
C LYS A 318 -8.73 21.63 -23.29
N ALA A 319 -9.64 20.74 -22.88
CA ALA A 319 -10.67 20.21 -23.75
C ALA A 319 -11.67 21.29 -24.20
N GLY A 320 -12.04 22.21 -23.30
CA GLY A 320 -12.95 23.30 -23.65
C GLY A 320 -12.32 24.35 -24.57
N PHE A 321 -11.07 24.74 -24.34
CA PHE A 321 -10.35 25.68 -25.21
C PHE A 321 -10.31 25.18 -26.66
N MET A 322 -10.07 23.87 -26.86
CA MET A 322 -10.04 23.27 -28.20
C MET A 322 -11.43 23.16 -28.85
N ALA A 323 -12.49 23.01 -28.06
CA ALA A 323 -13.85 22.81 -28.57
C ALA A 323 -14.58 24.08 -29.03
N ASN A 324 -13.98 25.26 -28.86
CA ASN A 324 -14.26 26.55 -29.52
C ASN A 324 -15.75 26.92 -29.74
N LYS A 325 -16.62 26.81 -28.71
CA LYS A 325 -18.01 27.34 -28.76
C LYS A 325 -18.52 27.87 -27.40
N TRP A 326 -18.99 29.12 -27.43
CA TRP A 326 -19.43 29.95 -26.30
C TRP A 326 -20.63 29.40 -25.50
N SER A 327 -21.54 28.62 -26.10
CA SER A 327 -22.70 28.02 -25.39
C SER A 327 -22.32 26.85 -24.46
N SER A 328 -21.11 26.32 -24.58
CA SER A 328 -20.58 25.31 -23.66
C SER A 328 -19.85 25.93 -22.46
N ASN A 329 -19.62 27.25 -22.46
CA ASN A 329 -18.83 27.92 -21.41
C ASN A 329 -19.54 27.86 -20.06
N GLU A 330 -20.86 28.08 -19.98
CA GLU A 330 -21.56 28.04 -18.70
C GLU A 330 -21.54 26.65 -18.07
N SER A 331 -21.88 25.60 -18.83
CA SER A 331 -21.84 24.21 -18.34
C SER A 331 -20.42 23.78 -17.95
N MET A 332 -19.41 24.32 -18.62
CA MET A 332 -18.00 24.06 -18.34
C MET A 332 -17.49 24.81 -17.12
N THR A 333 -17.87 26.08 -16.96
CA THR A 333 -17.60 26.87 -15.76
C THR A 333 -18.22 26.19 -14.55
N ILE A 334 -19.49 25.76 -14.62
CA ILE A 334 -20.14 25.06 -13.52
C ILE A 334 -19.42 23.73 -13.21
N PHE A 335 -18.97 22.98 -14.23
CA PHE A 335 -18.21 21.76 -13.99
C PHE A 335 -16.84 22.04 -13.34
N TYR A 336 -16.10 23.02 -13.85
CA TYR A 336 -14.81 23.43 -13.28
C TYR A 336 -14.98 23.93 -11.84
N GLU A 337 -15.98 24.76 -11.58
CA GLU A 337 -16.33 25.23 -10.24
C GLU A 337 -16.67 24.06 -9.30
N THR A 338 -17.38 23.04 -9.79
CA THR A 338 -17.64 21.84 -8.99
C THR A 338 -16.35 21.11 -8.60
N ILE A 339 -15.34 21.09 -9.48
CA ILE A 339 -14.03 20.49 -9.21
C ILE A 339 -13.25 21.31 -8.17
N THR A 340 -13.26 22.64 -8.29
CA THR A 340 -12.50 23.53 -7.41
C THR A 340 -13.14 23.71 -6.04
N THR A 341 -14.48 23.75 -5.95
CA THR A 341 -15.22 23.90 -4.70
C THR A 341 -15.20 22.62 -3.85
N SER A 342 -14.96 21.45 -4.45
CA SER A 342 -14.95 20.17 -3.72
C SER A 342 -13.90 19.19 -4.26
N PRO A 343 -12.59 19.47 -4.08
CA PRO A 343 -11.55 18.56 -4.48
C PRO A 343 -11.64 17.27 -3.65
N PRO A 344 -11.71 16.08 -4.28
CA PRO A 344 -11.77 14.83 -3.55
C PRO A 344 -10.43 14.54 -2.89
N THR A 345 -10.37 14.66 -1.56
CA THR A 345 -9.18 14.32 -0.78
C THR A 345 -9.34 12.93 -0.16
N ILE A 346 -8.30 12.10 -0.29
CA ILE A 346 -8.20 10.83 0.43
C ILE A 346 -7.83 11.16 1.89
N SER A 347 -8.81 11.07 2.78
CA SER A 347 -8.64 11.32 4.22
C SER A 347 -9.03 10.10 5.06
N LEU A 348 -8.34 9.92 6.19
CA LEU A 348 -8.58 8.86 7.16
C LEU A 348 -9.64 9.30 8.17
N ARG A 349 -10.90 9.39 7.76
CA ARG A 349 -12.08 9.71 8.63
C ARG A 349 -11.82 10.86 9.65
N GLY A 350 -11.11 11.91 9.22
CA GLY A 350 -10.77 13.07 10.06
C GLY A 350 -9.46 12.98 10.87
N CYS A 351 -8.81 11.82 10.97
CA CYS A 351 -7.52 11.65 11.66
C CYS A 351 -6.33 12.30 10.92
N GLY A 352 -6.47 12.54 9.61
CA GLY A 352 -5.44 13.20 8.80
C GLY A 352 -5.56 12.89 7.31
N MET A 353 -4.91 13.71 6.49
CA MET A 353 -4.76 13.46 5.06
C MET A 353 -3.58 12.52 4.80
N VAL A 354 -3.79 11.49 3.99
CA VAL A 354 -2.70 10.60 3.55
C VAL A 354 -1.97 11.29 2.41
N ASN A 355 -0.90 12.01 2.73
CA ASN A 355 -0.11 12.78 1.77
C ASN A 355 1.39 12.74 2.07
N HIS A 356 2.19 13.36 1.20
CA HIS A 356 3.64 13.46 1.39
C HIS A 356 4.04 14.12 2.71
N ARG A 357 3.20 15.01 3.29
CA ARG A 357 3.49 15.65 4.58
C ARG A 357 3.49 14.65 5.73
N LEU A 358 2.58 13.67 5.70
CA LEU A 358 2.55 12.57 6.67
C LEU A 358 3.86 11.75 6.59
N PHE A 359 4.32 11.44 5.38
CA PHE A 359 5.60 10.76 5.17
C PHE A 359 6.79 11.56 5.72
N THR A 360 6.85 12.87 5.44
CA THR A 360 7.91 13.76 5.95
C THR A 360 7.92 13.79 7.47
N TRP A 361 6.74 13.88 8.11
CA TRP A 361 6.61 13.92 9.56
C TRP A 361 7.07 12.61 10.21
N ILE A 362 6.67 11.47 9.65
CA ILE A 362 7.10 10.15 10.12
C ILE A 362 8.61 10.00 9.99
N SER A 363 9.17 10.35 8.83
CA SER A 363 10.60 10.24 8.54
C SER A 363 11.45 11.10 9.48
N LEU A 364 10.99 12.34 9.74
CA LEU A 364 11.64 13.26 10.68
C LEU A 364 11.59 12.73 12.11
N THR A 365 10.46 12.14 12.51
CA THR A 365 10.29 11.55 13.84
C THR A 365 11.24 10.38 14.04
N CYS A 366 11.33 9.46 13.07
CA CYS A 366 12.29 8.36 13.09
C CYS A 366 13.73 8.88 13.22
N TYR A 367 14.12 9.83 12.36
CA TYR A 367 15.46 10.42 12.38
C TYR A 367 15.78 11.07 13.74
N SER A 368 14.86 11.85 14.31
CA SER A 368 15.08 12.50 15.60
C SER A 368 15.28 11.49 16.72
N ARG A 369 14.49 10.41 16.77
CA ARG A 369 14.59 9.35 17.80
C ARG A 369 15.90 8.57 17.71
N VAL A 370 16.32 8.23 16.50
CA VAL A 370 17.61 7.57 16.24
C VAL A 370 18.76 8.49 16.65
N LYS A 371 18.74 9.76 16.19
CA LYS A 371 19.76 10.76 16.52
C LYS A 371 19.90 11.00 18.02
N THR A 372 18.80 11.21 18.74
CA THR A 372 18.83 11.44 20.20
C THR A 372 19.46 10.28 20.93
N ARG A 373 19.25 9.04 20.46
CA ARG A 373 19.89 7.87 21.07
C ARG A 373 21.36 7.76 20.72
N LEU A 374 21.75 7.93 19.46
CA LEU A 374 23.16 7.97 19.07
C LEU A 374 23.96 8.99 19.89
N LEU A 375 23.39 10.18 20.14
CA LEU A 375 24.01 11.21 20.98
C LEU A 375 24.09 10.84 22.47
N LYS A 376 23.17 10.01 22.97
CA LYS A 376 23.20 9.51 24.36
C LYS A 376 24.21 8.38 24.53
N THR A 377 24.27 7.44 23.57
CA THR A 377 25.19 6.30 23.61
C THR A 377 26.64 6.75 23.39
N GLY A 378 26.87 7.70 22.47
CA GLY A 378 28.19 8.32 22.28
C GLY A 378 28.68 9.17 23.48
N ARG A 379 27.85 9.38 24.50
CA ARG A 379 28.22 10.06 25.75
C ARG A 379 28.46 9.11 26.93
N SER A 380 28.11 7.82 26.85
CA SER A 380 28.04 6.95 28.04
C SER A 380 28.99 5.75 28.11
N GLU A 381 29.87 5.50 27.14
CA GLU A 381 30.90 4.45 27.26
C GLU A 381 32.29 5.03 26.98
N PHE A 382 33.08 5.15 28.04
CA PHE A 382 34.47 5.61 28.05
C PHE A 382 35.38 4.39 27.91
N ASP A 383 35.97 4.21 26.72
CA ASP A 383 37.22 3.46 26.55
C ASP A 383 38.02 4.06 25.36
N PRO A 384 39.18 4.71 25.58
CA PRO A 384 39.88 5.49 24.55
C PRO A 384 40.47 4.64 23.42
N GLU A 385 40.72 3.35 23.65
CA GLU A 385 41.30 2.44 22.64
C GLU A 385 40.27 1.97 21.60
N TYR A 386 39.00 1.91 21.99
CA TYR A 386 37.88 1.57 21.10
C TYR A 386 37.47 2.74 20.18
N ASN A 387 37.82 3.97 20.57
CA ASN A 387 37.42 5.22 19.91
C ASN A 387 38.09 5.44 18.54
N ASN A 388 39.28 4.89 18.29
CA ASN A 388 39.96 5.04 16.99
C ASN A 388 39.39 4.10 15.90
N LYS A 389 38.93 2.91 16.29
CA LYS A 389 38.23 1.98 15.38
C LYS A 389 36.80 2.43 15.12
N ILE A 390 36.15 2.97 16.15
CA ILE A 390 34.81 3.55 16.10
C ILE A 390 34.79 4.86 15.31
N ASN A 391 35.71 5.81 15.48
CA ASN A 391 35.62 7.08 14.75
C ASN A 391 35.81 6.90 13.24
N GLY A 392 36.62 5.92 12.79
CA GLY A 392 36.71 5.55 11.38
C GLY A 392 35.42 4.92 10.84
N ASN A 393 34.81 4.00 11.59
CA ASN A 393 33.59 3.30 11.18
C ASN A 393 32.31 4.12 11.40
N ILE A 394 32.24 5.01 12.38
CA ILE A 394 31.10 5.90 12.64
C ILE A 394 31.15 7.10 11.72
N THR A 395 32.30 7.68 11.39
CA THR A 395 32.31 8.76 10.37
C THR A 395 31.97 8.21 8.99
N THR A 396 32.44 7.01 8.64
CA THR A 396 32.02 6.33 7.39
C THR A 396 30.59 5.83 7.44
N SER A 397 30.10 5.33 8.57
CA SER A 397 28.72 4.85 8.73
C SER A 397 27.71 5.99 8.89
N VAL A 398 28.03 7.09 9.56
CA VAL A 398 27.21 8.32 9.61
C VAL A 398 27.26 9.04 8.26
N ALA A 399 28.38 9.02 7.54
CA ALA A 399 28.42 9.45 6.14
C ALA A 399 27.67 8.47 5.23
N ALA A 400 27.64 7.17 5.51
CA ALA A 400 26.87 6.17 4.78
C ALA A 400 25.38 6.26 5.11
N TRP A 401 25.00 6.59 6.34
CA TRP A 401 23.62 6.79 6.79
C TRP A 401 23.11 8.16 6.38
N SER A 402 23.94 9.21 6.42
CA SER A 402 23.58 10.49 5.82
C SER A 402 23.51 10.34 4.31
N LYS A 403 24.39 9.58 3.66
CA LYS A 403 24.27 9.25 2.23
C LYS A 403 23.13 8.30 1.92
N VAL A 404 22.75 7.34 2.75
CA VAL A 404 21.62 6.41 2.53
C VAL A 404 20.31 7.10 2.83
N LEU A 405 20.23 7.94 3.86
CA LEU A 405 19.07 8.79 4.14
C LEU A 405 18.98 9.95 3.14
N LEU A 406 20.09 10.58 2.72
CA LEU A 406 20.09 11.56 1.62
C LEU A 406 19.81 10.86 0.29
N LEU A 407 20.36 9.68 0.00
CA LEU A 407 20.06 8.91 -1.20
C LEU A 407 18.60 8.50 -1.15
N GLN A 408 18.05 8.03 -0.03
CA GLN A 408 16.61 7.77 0.10
C GLN A 408 15.83 9.07 -0.12
N TYR A 409 16.19 10.19 0.51
CA TYR A 409 15.51 11.48 0.39
C TYR A 409 15.65 12.14 -1.01
N THR A 410 16.74 11.88 -1.74
CA THR A 410 17.02 12.45 -3.08
C THR A 410 16.68 11.49 -4.23
N THR A 411 16.74 10.18 -4.02
CA THR A 411 16.39 9.15 -5.02
C THR A 411 14.93 8.73 -4.96
N LEU A 412 14.22 8.82 -3.83
CA LEU A 412 12.76 8.61 -3.79
C LEU A 412 11.98 9.61 -4.66
N PRO A 413 12.32 10.92 -4.69
CA PRO A 413 11.74 11.84 -5.68
C PRO A 413 12.25 11.58 -7.12
N MET A 414 13.44 10.98 -7.33
CA MET A 414 13.89 10.55 -8.67
C MET A 414 13.19 9.27 -9.15
N MET A 415 12.82 8.33 -8.27
CA MET A 415 11.91 7.22 -8.62
C MET A 415 10.49 7.71 -8.91
N GLY A 416 10.09 8.86 -8.34
CA GLY A 416 8.90 9.61 -8.79
C GLY A 416 8.98 10.08 -10.27
N ARG A 417 10.18 10.21 -10.83
CA ARG A 417 10.45 10.46 -12.26
C ARG A 417 10.68 9.19 -13.10
N LEU A 418 10.63 7.99 -12.51
CA LEU A 418 10.29 6.81 -13.32
C LEU A 418 8.84 7.02 -13.75
N ARG A 419 8.69 7.70 -14.90
CA ARG A 419 7.48 7.66 -15.72
C ARG A 419 7.17 6.17 -15.91
N PHE A 420 6.31 5.63 -15.07
CA PHE A 420 5.42 4.55 -15.46
C PHE A 420 4.49 5.17 -16.52
N GLN A 421 5.04 5.33 -17.72
CA GLN A 421 4.31 5.66 -18.94
C GLN A 421 3.48 4.43 -19.27
N TYR A 422 2.28 4.37 -18.71
CA TYR A 422 1.11 3.71 -19.28
C TYR A 422 -0.13 4.55 -18.96
#